data_AF-A0A816KVY7-F1
#
_entry.id   AF-A0A816KVY7-F1
#
_cell.length_a   1.000
_cell.length_b   1.000
_cell.length_c   1.000
_cell.angle_alpha   90.00
_cell.angle_beta   90.00
_cell.angle_gamma   90.00
#
_symmetry.space_group_name_H-M   'P 1'
#
loop_
_entity.id
_entity.type
_entity.pdbx_description
1 polymer ?
#
loop_
_entity_poly.entity_id
_entity_poly.type
_entity_poly.pdbx_seq_one_letter_code
_entity_poly.pdbx_strand_id
1 'polypeptide(L)'
;MYQSTNLSFSSSFTHRSLLERRFRPRRPPKPLDFTPSCVSSDPNSSDDSIDLSSKLVSLLKAVPNWSDGIKERRMRQKRSLYTHENWVRHRSSLRHLRHVSSSASSRVILSLIPPVFFFTTVAVLIAGYNSAVGFELLPSFFPVLRASPLPYQLTAPALALLLVFRTEASYSRFEQGRKAWVKIITGTNDLARQVVSSVNGSPGG
;
A
#
# COMPACT_ATOMS: atom_id res chain seq x y z
N MET A 1 -36.13 24.98 -30.51
CA MET A 1 -34.86 24.39 -31.01
C MET A 1 -33.96 24.08 -29.82
N TYR A 2 -34.01 22.85 -29.32
CA TYR A 2 -32.97 22.28 -28.45
C TYR A 2 -32.89 20.79 -28.79
N GLN A 3 -31.73 20.36 -29.31
CA GLN A 3 -31.48 19.01 -29.78
C GLN A 3 -30.52 18.37 -28.76
N SER A 4 -31.03 17.45 -27.93
CA SER A 4 -30.23 16.65 -27.00
C SER A 4 -29.78 15.37 -27.71
N THR A 5 -28.48 15.21 -27.90
CA THR A 5 -27.88 13.98 -28.44
C THR A 5 -27.61 13.00 -27.30
N ASN A 6 -28.51 12.01 -27.14
CA ASN A 6 -28.24 10.80 -26.37
C ASN A 6 -27.46 9.82 -27.24
N LEU A 7 -26.23 9.47 -26.86
CA LEU A 7 -25.48 8.36 -27.46
C LEU A 7 -25.57 7.15 -26.53
N SER A 8 -26.51 6.25 -26.86
CA SER A 8 -26.60 4.91 -26.27
C SER A 8 -25.50 4.01 -26.82
N PHE A 9 -24.65 3.46 -25.95
CA PHE A 9 -23.64 2.47 -26.31
C PHE A 9 -24.25 1.06 -26.20
N SER A 10 -24.58 0.46 -27.35
CA SER A 10 -25.09 -0.92 -27.46
C SER A 10 -23.93 -1.92 -27.36
N SER A 11 -23.96 -2.79 -26.35
CA SER A 11 -23.03 -3.91 -26.20
C SER A 11 -23.61 -5.18 -26.84
N SER A 12 -23.21 -5.50 -28.07
CA SER A 12 -23.48 -6.79 -28.69
C SER A 12 -22.42 -7.82 -28.29
N PHE A 13 -22.62 -8.49 -27.15
CA PHE A 13 -21.81 -9.63 -26.76
C PHE A 13 -22.41 -10.90 -27.37
N THR A 14 -21.86 -11.34 -28.50
CA THR A 14 -22.33 -12.56 -29.17
C THR A 14 -21.99 -13.80 -28.33
N HIS A 15 -23.04 -14.44 -27.85
CA HIS A 15 -23.05 -15.73 -27.18
C HIS A 15 -22.65 -16.84 -28.19
N ARG A 16 -21.41 -17.36 -28.10
CA ARG A 16 -21.04 -18.60 -28.81
C ARG A 16 -21.36 -19.80 -27.94
N SER A 17 -22.20 -20.63 -28.53
CA SER A 17 -22.85 -21.85 -28.09
C SER A 17 -21.96 -22.87 -27.38
N LEU A 18 -22.53 -23.36 -26.28
CA LEU A 18 -22.38 -24.69 -25.70
C LEU A 18 -22.17 -25.78 -26.77
N LEU A 19 -21.08 -26.52 -26.65
CA LEU A 19 -21.00 -27.88 -27.15
C LEU A 19 -20.38 -28.74 -26.04
N GLU A 20 -21.17 -29.73 -25.63
CA GLU A 20 -20.97 -30.63 -24.52
C GLU A 20 -19.53 -31.07 -24.29
N ARG A 21 -19.08 -30.95 -23.04
CA ARG A 21 -18.04 -31.82 -22.52
C ARG A 21 -18.56 -32.50 -21.26
N ARG A 22 -19.19 -33.66 -21.48
CA ARG A 22 -19.55 -34.72 -20.52
C ARG A 22 -19.18 -34.40 -19.06
N PHE A 23 -20.20 -34.08 -18.27
CA PHE A 23 -20.13 -34.19 -16.83
C PHE A 23 -19.83 -35.65 -16.46
N ARG A 24 -18.60 -35.91 -15.96
CA ARG A 24 -18.39 -37.02 -15.04
C ARG A 24 -18.56 -36.47 -13.62
N PRO A 25 -19.45 -37.02 -12.78
CA PRO A 25 -19.41 -36.70 -11.35
C PRO A 25 -18.15 -37.36 -10.78
N ARG A 26 -17.13 -36.55 -10.49
CA ARG A 26 -15.91 -37.06 -9.83
C ARG A 26 -15.88 -36.54 -8.40
N ARG A 27 -15.88 -37.52 -7.49
CA ARG A 27 -15.94 -37.48 -6.02
C ARG A 27 -15.34 -36.22 -5.38
N PRO A 28 -15.91 -35.71 -4.26
CA PRO A 28 -15.26 -34.69 -3.46
C PRO A 28 -13.88 -35.21 -3.01
N PRO A 29 -12.79 -34.44 -3.21
CA PRO A 29 -11.53 -34.78 -2.56
C PRO A 29 -11.67 -34.54 -1.05
N LYS A 30 -11.17 -35.51 -0.27
CA LYS A 30 -11.15 -35.52 1.20
C LYS A 30 -10.60 -34.20 1.76
N PRO A 31 -11.08 -33.72 2.92
CA PRO A 31 -10.41 -32.64 3.64
C PRO A 31 -8.98 -33.11 3.92
N LEU A 32 -7.99 -32.39 3.38
CA LEU A 32 -6.59 -32.66 3.66
C LEU A 32 -6.23 -31.86 4.90
N ASP A 33 -5.88 -32.62 5.93
CA ASP A 33 -5.47 -32.16 7.25
C ASP A 33 -4.39 -31.08 7.15
N PHE A 34 -4.65 -29.96 7.82
CA PHE A 34 -3.60 -29.03 8.20
C PHE A 34 -2.68 -29.74 9.18
N THR A 35 -1.66 -30.42 8.67
CA THR A 35 -0.47 -30.74 9.46
C THR A 35 0.51 -29.59 9.24
N PRO A 36 0.60 -28.61 10.16
CA PRO A 36 1.78 -27.76 10.18
C PRO A 36 2.97 -28.71 10.41
N SER A 37 3.94 -28.75 9.48
CA SER A 37 5.19 -29.48 9.74
C SER A 37 5.81 -28.91 11.01
N CYS A 38 5.65 -29.65 12.09
CA CYS A 38 6.36 -29.49 13.32
C CYS A 38 7.84 -29.71 12.99
N VAL A 39 8.63 -28.64 13.04
CA VAL A 39 10.08 -28.78 13.18
C VAL A 39 10.29 -29.44 14.54
N SER A 40 10.89 -30.63 14.51
CA SER A 40 11.31 -31.40 15.67
C SER A 40 12.24 -30.55 16.54
N SER A 41 11.78 -30.23 17.74
CA SER A 41 12.58 -29.63 18.81
C SER A 41 13.30 -30.73 19.58
N ASP A 42 14.62 -30.77 19.50
CA ASP A 42 15.44 -31.40 20.55
C ASP A 42 15.44 -30.48 21.79
N PRO A 43 15.36 -31.02 23.02
CA PRO A 43 15.28 -30.20 24.22
C PRO A 43 16.68 -29.96 24.78
N ASN A 44 17.22 -28.75 24.66
CA ASN A 44 18.08 -28.26 25.74
C ASN A 44 18.20 -26.73 25.80
N SER A 45 18.09 -26.25 27.04
CA SER A 45 18.53 -24.97 27.61
C SER A 45 17.99 -23.65 27.00
N SER A 46 16.97 -23.13 27.70
CA SER A 46 16.88 -21.75 28.21
C SER A 46 17.38 -20.62 27.31
N ASP A 47 16.53 -20.15 26.40
CA ASP A 47 16.59 -18.78 25.83
C ASP A 47 15.22 -18.38 25.23
N ASP A 48 14.18 -18.36 26.07
CA ASP A 48 12.76 -18.28 25.68
C ASP A 48 12.35 -16.96 24.97
N SER A 49 13.17 -15.91 25.05
CA SER A 49 12.83 -14.60 24.48
C SER A 49 13.09 -14.51 22.96
N ILE A 50 14.02 -15.30 22.43
CA ILE A 50 14.40 -15.29 21.01
C ILE A 50 13.42 -16.14 20.16
N ASP A 51 12.79 -17.14 20.76
CA ASP A 51 11.89 -18.09 20.08
C ASP A 51 10.51 -17.49 19.74
N LEU A 52 10.01 -16.56 20.55
CA LEU A 52 8.70 -15.92 20.30
C LEU A 52 8.77 -14.99 19.09
N SER A 53 9.86 -14.24 18.94
CA SER A 53 10.09 -13.37 17.79
C SER A 53 10.27 -14.19 16.51
N SER A 54 11.03 -15.29 16.56
CA SER A 54 11.22 -16.18 15.41
C SER A 54 9.90 -16.85 14.98
N LYS A 55 9.06 -17.26 15.95
CA LYS A 55 7.71 -17.81 15.73
C LYS A 55 6.72 -16.80 15.19
N LEU A 56 6.74 -15.57 15.70
CA LEU A 56 5.91 -14.49 15.16
C LEU A 56 6.33 -14.13 13.74
N VAL A 57 7.64 -14.06 13.47
CA VAL A 57 8.19 -13.81 12.13
C VAL A 57 7.84 -14.94 11.17
N SER A 58 7.85 -16.20 11.61
CA SER A 58 7.47 -17.34 10.79
C SER A 58 5.96 -17.35 10.51
N LEU A 59 5.12 -17.03 11.50
CA LEU A 59 3.66 -16.87 11.33
C LEU A 59 3.30 -15.70 10.40
N LEU A 60 3.96 -14.54 10.57
CA LEU A 60 3.77 -13.38 9.70
C LEU A 60 4.19 -13.65 8.26
N LYS A 61 5.20 -14.51 8.04
CA LYS A 61 5.60 -14.96 6.70
C LYS A 61 4.70 -16.08 6.16
N ALA A 62 4.12 -16.90 7.03
CA ALA A 62 3.28 -18.03 6.65
C ALA A 62 1.99 -17.59 5.95
N VAL A 63 1.33 -16.53 6.43
CA VAL A 63 0.07 -16.02 5.85
C VAL A 63 0.25 -15.52 4.39
N PRO A 64 1.23 -14.66 4.08
CA PRO A 64 1.58 -14.26 2.71
C PRO A 64 1.90 -15.45 1.80
N ASN A 65 2.72 -16.39 2.28
CA ASN A 65 3.17 -17.54 1.50
C ASN A 65 2.03 -18.52 1.20
N TRP A 66 1.12 -18.75 2.16
CA TRP A 66 -0.10 -19.53 1.97
C TRP A 66 -1.01 -18.89 0.92
N SER A 67 -1.19 -17.57 0.98
CA SER A 67 -2.01 -16.83 0.01
C SER A 67 -1.45 -16.95 -1.42
N ASP A 68 -0.12 -16.97 -1.55
CA ASP A 68 0.56 -17.06 -2.83
C ASP A 68 0.53 -18.50 -3.38
N GLY A 69 0.53 -19.52 -2.52
CA GLY A 69 0.30 -20.92 -2.91
C GLY A 69 -1.13 -21.19 -3.41
N ILE A 70 -2.16 -20.61 -2.79
CA ILE A 70 -3.56 -20.74 -3.25
C ILE A 70 -3.77 -20.13 -4.64
N LYS A 71 -3.16 -18.97 -4.90
CA LYS A 71 -3.23 -18.31 -6.22
C LYS A 71 -2.57 -19.17 -7.32
N GLU A 72 -1.69 -20.12 -6.98
CA GLU A 72 -0.87 -20.89 -7.94
C GLU A 72 -1.63 -22.13 -8.39
N ARG A 73 -2.26 -22.80 -7.42
CA ARG A 73 -3.19 -23.91 -7.67
C ARG A 73 -4.36 -23.51 -8.57
N ARG A 74 -4.69 -22.21 -8.64
CA ARG A 74 -5.76 -21.68 -9.50
C ARG A 74 -5.32 -21.22 -10.89
N MET A 75 -4.03 -21.09 -11.20
CA MET A 75 -3.57 -20.72 -12.55
C MET A 75 -3.14 -21.96 -13.34
N ARG A 76 -3.94 -22.34 -14.35
CA ARG A 76 -3.69 -23.52 -15.22
C ARG A 76 -2.97 -23.22 -16.55
N GLN A 77 -2.40 -22.03 -16.74
CA GLN A 77 -1.75 -21.65 -18.02
C GLN A 77 -0.35 -21.05 -17.82
N LYS A 78 0.61 -21.58 -18.59
CA LYS A 78 1.98 -21.02 -18.70
C LYS A 78 1.92 -19.70 -19.46
N ARG A 79 2.35 -18.60 -18.83
CA ARG A 79 2.48 -17.28 -19.46
C ARG A 79 3.91 -17.14 -20.01
N SER A 80 4.06 -16.82 -21.30
CA SER A 80 5.33 -16.85 -22.03
C SER A 80 6.19 -15.59 -21.90
N LEU A 81 5.65 -14.49 -21.36
CA LEU A 81 6.35 -13.19 -21.36
C LEU A 81 7.21 -12.93 -20.13
N TYR A 82 7.15 -13.80 -19.11
CA TYR A 82 7.82 -13.55 -17.84
C TYR A 82 8.53 -14.83 -17.40
N THR A 83 9.82 -14.73 -17.11
CA THR A 83 10.58 -15.83 -16.51
C THR A 83 9.98 -16.18 -15.14
N HIS A 84 10.09 -17.45 -14.74
CA HIS A 84 9.52 -17.95 -13.48
C HIS A 84 10.01 -17.12 -12.28
N GLU A 85 11.31 -16.84 -12.23
CA GLU A 85 11.96 -15.99 -11.22
C GLU A 85 11.33 -14.60 -11.09
N ASN A 86 11.18 -13.89 -12.21
CA ASN A 86 10.62 -12.54 -12.20
C ASN A 86 9.15 -12.59 -11.76
N TRP A 87 8.39 -13.61 -12.18
CA TRP A 87 6.96 -13.76 -11.88
C TRP A 87 6.69 -13.98 -10.40
N VAL A 88 7.51 -14.83 -9.76
CA VAL A 88 7.48 -15.06 -8.31
C VAL A 88 7.75 -13.76 -7.58
N ARG A 89 8.75 -12.97 -8.02
CA ARG A 89 9.07 -11.66 -7.42
C ARG A 89 7.93 -10.65 -7.56
N HIS A 90 7.28 -10.62 -8.72
CA HIS A 90 6.22 -9.65 -9.04
C HIS A 90 4.88 -9.96 -8.35
N ARG A 91 4.67 -11.22 -7.97
CA ARG A 91 3.42 -11.73 -7.40
C ARG A 91 3.34 -11.65 -5.87
N SER A 92 4.47 -11.53 -5.18
CA SER A 92 4.53 -11.47 -3.72
C SER A 92 3.45 -10.56 -3.13
N SER A 93 2.57 -11.13 -2.31
CA SER A 93 1.51 -10.38 -1.59
C SER A 93 2.08 -9.28 -0.67
N LEU A 94 3.32 -9.49 -0.21
CA LEU A 94 4.13 -8.55 0.56
C LEU A 94 4.70 -7.38 -0.27
N ARG A 95 4.42 -7.29 -1.58
CA ARG A 95 4.87 -6.18 -2.43
C ARG A 95 4.55 -4.82 -1.84
N HIS A 96 3.29 -4.61 -1.45
CA HIS A 96 2.85 -3.32 -0.92
C HIS A 96 3.52 -3.02 0.41
N LEU A 97 3.70 -4.02 1.28
CA LEU A 97 4.40 -3.85 2.55
C LEU A 97 5.89 -3.54 2.36
N ARG A 98 6.56 -4.13 1.36
CA ARG A 98 7.94 -3.78 1.01
C ARG A 98 8.04 -2.34 0.50
N HIS A 99 7.11 -1.91 -0.34
CA HIS A 99 7.08 -0.52 -0.82
C HIS A 99 6.71 0.46 0.29
N VAL A 100 5.77 0.11 1.18
CA VAL A 100 5.40 0.92 2.35
C VAL A 100 6.58 1.00 3.33
N SER A 101 7.28 -0.09 3.60
CA SER A 101 8.47 -0.12 4.46
C SER A 101 9.65 0.66 3.84
N SER A 102 9.87 0.52 2.54
CA SER A 102 10.87 1.32 1.82
C SER A 102 10.49 2.81 1.79
N SER A 103 9.21 3.12 1.60
CA SER A 103 8.69 4.50 1.67
C SER A 103 8.77 5.05 3.08
N ALA A 104 8.62 4.22 4.11
CA ALA A 104 8.77 4.60 5.52
C ALA A 104 10.22 5.01 5.88
N SER A 105 11.20 4.69 5.05
CA SER A 105 12.58 5.20 5.16
C SER A 105 12.78 6.56 4.46
N SER A 106 11.73 7.16 3.89
CA SER A 106 11.84 8.44 3.18
C SER A 106 12.10 9.59 4.15
N ARG A 107 12.80 10.63 3.66
CA ARG A 107 13.08 11.88 4.39
C ARG A 107 11.84 12.49 5.06
N VAL A 108 10.65 12.26 4.49
CA VAL A 108 9.37 12.71 5.07
C VAL A 108 9.07 11.98 6.39
N ILE A 109 9.23 10.66 6.46
CA ILE A 109 9.01 9.91 7.70
C ILE A 109 10.12 10.20 8.69
N LEU A 110 11.38 10.29 8.25
CA LEU A 110 12.49 10.68 9.11
C LEU A 110 12.28 12.08 9.72
N SER A 111 11.71 13.02 8.95
CA SER A 111 11.35 14.35 9.46
C SER A 111 10.18 14.34 10.45
N LEU A 112 9.38 13.26 10.46
CA LEU A 112 8.26 13.09 11.37
C LEU A 112 8.66 12.43 12.71
N ILE A 113 9.83 11.78 12.76
CA ILE A 113 10.32 11.10 13.97
C ILE A 113 10.48 12.08 15.16
N PRO A 114 11.15 13.24 15.02
CA PRO A 114 11.34 14.12 16.18
C PRO A 114 10.03 14.64 16.79
N PRO A 115 9.04 15.14 16.00
CA PRO A 115 7.75 15.53 16.54
C PRO A 115 6.99 14.38 17.23
N VAL A 116 6.94 13.20 16.59
CA VAL A 116 6.20 12.04 17.13
C VAL A 116 6.86 11.53 18.42
N PHE A 117 8.19 11.49 18.46
CA PHE A 117 8.94 11.10 19.65
C PHE A 117 8.67 12.06 20.82
N PHE A 118 8.66 13.36 20.57
CA PHE A 118 8.32 14.34 21.60
C PHE A 118 6.92 14.11 22.19
N PHE A 119 5.88 14.00 21.36
CA PHE A 119 4.51 13.77 21.86
C PHE A 119 4.34 12.42 22.56
N THR A 120 5.02 11.36 22.09
CA THR A 120 4.97 10.04 22.74
C THR A 120 5.67 10.05 24.09
N THR A 121 6.84 10.69 24.22
CA THR A 121 7.49 10.85 25.53
C THR A 121 6.61 11.61 26.52
N VAL A 122 5.99 12.72 26.11
CA VAL A 122 5.04 13.47 26.96
C VAL A 122 3.84 12.60 27.35
N ALA A 123 3.28 11.85 26.41
CA ALA A 123 2.16 10.94 26.70
C ALA A 123 2.54 9.84 27.69
N VAL A 124 3.72 9.23 27.54
CA VAL A 124 4.24 8.21 28.46
C VAL A 124 4.47 8.80 29.85
N LEU A 125 5.00 10.02 29.96
CA LEU A 125 5.18 10.69 31.24
C LEU A 125 3.84 10.95 31.94
N ILE A 126 2.85 11.48 31.22
CA ILE A 126 1.51 11.76 31.78
C ILE A 126 0.80 10.46 32.16
N ALA A 127 0.89 9.42 31.34
CA ALA A 127 0.32 8.11 31.62
C ALA A 127 0.98 7.47 32.84
N GLY A 128 2.31 7.48 32.91
CA GLY A 128 3.09 6.97 34.04
C GLY A 128 2.76 7.70 35.34
N TYR A 129 2.64 9.03 35.29
CA TYR A 129 2.20 9.84 36.44
C TYR A 129 0.79 9.43 36.90
N ASN A 130 -0.19 9.39 35.98
CA ASN A 130 -1.56 9.02 36.33
C ASN A 130 -1.66 7.57 36.85
N SER A 131 -0.85 6.64 36.33
CA SER A 131 -0.74 5.28 36.87
C SER A 131 -0.15 5.25 38.27
N ALA A 132 0.93 6.00 38.53
CA ALA A 132 1.56 6.06 39.85
C ALA A 132 0.63 6.64 40.93
N VAL A 133 -0.19 7.64 40.58
CA VAL A 133 -1.25 8.18 41.46
C VAL A 133 -2.33 7.12 41.71
N GLY A 134 -2.70 6.33 40.70
CA GLY A 134 -3.69 5.26 40.83
C GLY A 134 -3.24 4.06 41.68
N PHE A 135 -1.93 3.81 41.76
CA PHE A 135 -1.35 2.77 42.62
C PHE A 135 -1.02 3.27 44.04
N GLU A 136 -1.47 4.47 44.43
CA GLU A 136 -1.19 5.11 45.73
C GLU A 136 0.31 5.22 46.06
N LEU A 137 1.18 5.17 45.05
CA LEU A 137 2.62 5.27 45.24
C LEU A 137 3.05 6.71 45.59
N LEU A 138 2.18 7.69 45.33
CA LEU A 138 2.38 9.11 45.59
C LEU A 138 1.48 9.59 46.74
N PRO A 139 1.96 10.48 47.63
CA PRO A 139 1.15 11.07 48.69
C PRO A 139 -0.11 11.74 48.14
N SER A 140 -1.22 11.72 48.89
CA SER A 140 -2.57 12.17 48.49
C SER A 140 -2.70 13.64 48.06
N PHE A 141 -1.62 14.42 48.09
CA PHE A 141 -1.58 15.81 47.64
C PHE A 141 -1.59 15.97 46.11
N PHE A 142 -1.33 14.92 45.33
CA PHE A 142 -1.20 15.00 43.87
C PHE A 142 -2.52 14.67 43.13
N PRO A 143 -3.13 15.63 42.39
CA PRO A 143 -4.35 15.39 41.63
C PRO A 143 -4.08 14.68 40.29
N VAL A 144 -5.09 13.95 39.80
CA VAL A 144 -5.08 13.28 38.48
C VAL A 144 -5.17 14.32 37.36
N LEU A 145 -4.27 14.24 36.39
CA LEU A 145 -4.27 15.13 35.23
C LEU A 145 -5.39 14.73 34.26
N ARG A 146 -6.37 15.61 34.09
CA ARG A 146 -7.49 15.45 33.13
C ARG A 146 -7.52 16.60 32.13
N ALA A 147 -7.61 16.26 30.85
CA ALA A 147 -7.86 17.23 29.79
C ALA A 147 -9.30 17.10 29.28
N SER A 148 -9.96 18.22 29.00
CA SER A 148 -11.31 18.22 28.41
C SER A 148 -11.24 17.83 26.91
N PRO A 149 -12.10 16.91 26.43
CA PRO A 149 -12.11 16.49 25.02
C PRO A 149 -12.80 17.49 24.08
N LEU A 150 -13.57 18.46 24.60
CA LEU A 150 -14.30 19.47 23.85
C LEU A 150 -13.46 20.24 22.81
N PRO A 151 -12.31 20.84 23.16
CA PRO A 151 -11.49 21.55 22.18
C PRO A 151 -11.01 20.62 21.05
N TYR A 152 -10.63 19.39 21.37
CA TYR A 152 -10.14 18.42 20.38
C TYR A 152 -11.22 18.08 19.33
N GLN A 153 -12.47 17.90 19.78
CA GLN A 153 -13.60 17.61 18.89
C GLN A 153 -13.90 18.74 17.91
N LEU A 154 -13.74 20.00 18.32
CA LEU A 154 -13.99 21.16 17.48
C LEU A 154 -12.82 21.46 16.54
N THR A 155 -11.57 21.23 16.98
CA THR A 155 -10.38 21.54 16.18
C THR A 155 -10.04 20.46 15.15
N ALA A 156 -10.33 19.19 15.43
CA ALA A 156 -10.02 18.08 14.52
C ALA A 156 -10.61 18.26 13.11
N PRO A 157 -11.92 18.58 12.94
CA PRO A 157 -12.48 18.80 11.61
C PRO A 157 -11.91 20.04 10.92
N ALA A 158 -11.63 21.11 11.67
CA ALA A 158 -11.00 22.31 11.13
C ALA A 158 -9.59 22.02 10.59
N LEU A 159 -8.76 21.30 11.35
CA LEU A 159 -7.42 20.88 10.92
C LEU A 159 -7.47 19.95 9.71
N ALA A 160 -8.46 19.04 9.65
CA ALA A 160 -8.66 18.16 8.50
C ALA A 160 -9.00 18.93 7.21
N LEU A 161 -9.92 19.90 7.29
CA LEU A 161 -10.29 20.75 6.15
C LEU A 161 -9.12 21.63 5.71
N LEU A 162 -8.39 22.24 6.65
CA LEU A 162 -7.19 23.00 6.35
C LEU A 162 -6.12 22.14 5.65
N LEU A 163 -5.94 20.89 6.09
CA LEU A 163 -5.00 19.96 5.48
C LEU A 163 -5.43 19.61 4.05
N VAL A 164 -6.70 19.31 3.83
CA VAL A 164 -7.26 19.01 2.49
C VAL A 164 -7.06 20.19 1.54
N PHE A 165 -7.41 21.40 1.96
CA PHE A 165 -7.20 22.59 1.12
C PHE A 165 -5.71 22.84 0.84
N ARG A 166 -4.84 22.57 1.82
CA ARG A 166 -3.38 22.67 1.63
C ARG A 166 -2.87 21.64 0.62
N THR A 167 -3.34 20.39 0.67
CA THR A 167 -2.90 19.35 -0.26
C THR A 167 -3.44 19.57 -1.66
N GLU A 168 -4.69 20.06 -1.81
CA GLU A 168 -5.26 20.43 -3.11
C GLU A 168 -4.48 21.58 -3.77
N ALA A 169 -4.17 22.63 -3.02
CA ALA A 169 -3.36 23.74 -3.51
C ALA A 169 -1.95 23.29 -3.93
N SER A 170 -1.34 22.39 -3.15
CA SER A 170 -0.01 21.84 -3.45
C SER A 170 -0.05 20.95 -4.70
N TYR A 171 -1.11 20.16 -4.86
CA TYR A 171 -1.32 19.30 -6.03
C TYR A 171 -1.50 20.12 -7.31
N SER A 172 -2.25 21.21 -7.25
CA SER A 172 -2.42 22.13 -8.39
C SER A 172 -1.08 22.68 -8.90
N ARG A 173 -0.19 23.10 -8.00
CA ARG A 173 1.16 23.58 -8.38
C ARG A 173 2.03 22.48 -8.97
N PHE A 174 1.97 21.28 -8.42
CA PHE A 174 2.70 20.13 -8.97
C PHE A 174 2.24 19.79 -10.40
N GLU A 175 0.93 19.76 -10.65
CA GLU A 175 0.39 19.48 -11.97
C GLU A 175 0.72 20.60 -12.98
N GLN A 176 0.75 21.87 -12.54
CA GLN A 176 1.23 22.98 -13.38
C GLN A 176 2.69 22.77 -13.80
N GLY A 177 3.56 22.32 -12.88
CA GLY A 177 4.95 21.97 -13.19
C GLY A 177 5.04 20.85 -14.23
N ARG A 178 4.23 19.78 -14.07
CA ARG A 178 4.17 18.67 -15.04
C ARG A 178 3.74 19.14 -16.43
N LYS A 179 2.72 19.99 -16.51
CA LYS A 179 2.24 20.58 -17.77
C LYS A 179 3.31 21.42 -18.45
N ALA A 180 4.04 22.24 -17.68
CA ALA A 180 5.16 23.03 -18.21
C ALA A 180 6.28 22.15 -18.77
N TRP A 181 6.65 21.09 -18.04
CA TRP A 181 7.64 20.12 -18.51
C TRP A 181 7.24 19.43 -19.82
N VAL A 182 5.98 18.97 -19.92
CA VAL A 182 5.45 18.38 -21.15
C VAL A 182 5.48 19.39 -22.30
N LYS A 183 5.14 20.67 -22.05
CA LYS A 183 5.21 21.72 -23.06
C LYS A 183 6.62 21.91 -23.62
N ILE A 184 7.66 21.84 -22.78
CA ILE A 184 9.06 21.93 -23.21
C ILE A 184 9.43 20.75 -24.12
N ILE A 185 9.03 19.52 -23.74
CA ILE A 185 9.29 18.33 -24.56
C ILE A 185 8.64 18.46 -25.94
N THR A 186 7.37 18.84 -25.98
CA THR A 186 6.65 19.03 -27.25
C THR A 186 7.28 20.15 -28.08
N GLY A 187 7.59 21.30 -27.47
CA GLY A 187 8.25 22.41 -28.17
C GLY A 187 9.62 22.03 -28.73
N THR A 188 10.38 21.18 -28.04
CA THR A 188 11.67 20.68 -28.54
C THR A 188 11.49 19.72 -29.71
N ASN A 189 10.46 18.86 -29.68
CA ASN A 189 10.12 17.97 -30.79
C ASN A 189 9.66 18.75 -32.02
N ASP A 190 8.82 19.77 -31.83
CA ASP A 190 8.34 20.64 -32.90
C ASP A 190 9.50 21.43 -33.52
N LEU A 191 10.43 21.94 -32.70
CA LEU A 191 11.65 22.59 -33.18
C LEU A 191 12.53 21.61 -33.98
N ALA A 192 12.74 20.38 -33.48
CA ALA A 192 13.50 19.37 -34.20
C ALA A 192 12.86 19.03 -35.56
N ARG A 193 11.53 18.92 -35.61
CA ARG A 193 10.78 18.72 -36.87
C ARG A 193 10.97 19.88 -37.83
N GLN A 194 10.89 21.13 -37.35
CA GLN A 194 11.11 22.31 -38.17
C GLN A 194 12.53 22.33 -38.76
N VAL A 195 13.56 22.02 -37.96
CA VAL A 195 14.96 21.97 -38.42
C VAL A 195 15.18 20.87 -39.47
N VAL A 196 14.62 19.67 -39.27
CA VAL A 196 14.72 18.60 -40.27
C VAL A 196 13.99 18.99 -41.56
N SER A 197 12.84 19.65 -41.45
CA SER A 197 12.08 20.11 -42.62
C SER A 197 12.78 21.25 -43.38
N SER A 198 13.49 22.15 -42.69
CA SER A 198 14.21 23.26 -43.34
C SER A 198 15.46 22.79 -44.08
N VAL A 199 16.18 21.79 -43.56
CA VAL A 199 17.30 21.15 -44.26
C VAL A 199 16.84 20.42 -45.51
N ASN A 200 15.74 19.67 -45.44
CA ASN A 200 15.20 18.93 -46.58
C ASN A 200 14.47 19.82 -47.60
N GLY A 201 14.16 21.07 -47.24
CA GLY A 201 13.43 22.03 -48.06
C GLY A 201 14.31 22.95 -48.92
N SER A 202 15.65 22.86 -48.85
CA SER A 202 16.54 23.61 -49.73
C SER A 202 16.53 22.98 -51.12
N PRO A 203 15.87 23.57 -52.13
CA PRO A 203 15.95 23.07 -53.49
C PRO A 203 17.37 23.31 -53.98
N GLY A 204 18.02 22.28 -54.50
CA GLY A 204 19.30 22.44 -55.20
C GLY A 204 19.17 23.54 -56.26
N GLY A 205 20.09 24.51 -56.21
CA GLY A 205 20.37 25.37 -57.36
C GLY A 205 21.04 24.61 -58.49
#